data_AF-A0A520JEB2-F1
#
_entry.id   AF-A0A520JEB2-F1
#
_cell.length_a   1.000
_cell.length_b   1.000
_cell.length_c   1.000
_cell.angle_alpha   90.00
_cell.angle_beta   90.00
_cell.angle_gamma   90.00
#
_symmetry.space_group_name_H-M   'P 1'
#
loop_
_entity.id
_entity.type
_entity.pdbx_description
1 polymer ?
#
loop_
_entity_poly.entity_id
_entity_poly.type
_entity_poly.pdbx_seq_one_letter_code
_entity_poly.pdbx_strand_id
1 'polypeptide(L)'
;VFLWPGQKGPGKAAVAYFMANNYHKPSDDLTQPILWDQGVRFVDANYRIAREIADGAQRPVWNSGDYFGTLYKGPMAGAAVGK
;
A
#
# COMPACT_ATOMS: atom_id res chain seq x y z
N VAL A 1 5.37 -5.76 -0.37
CA VAL A 1 4.88 -4.41 -0.05
C VAL A 1 3.46 -4.30 -0.60
N PHE A 2 2.50 -3.89 0.22
CA PHE A 2 1.14 -3.58 -0.24
C PHE A 2 0.88 -2.11 0.10
N LEU A 3 0.76 -1.27 -0.92
CA LEU A 3 0.44 0.14 -0.73
C LEU A 3 -1.05 0.39 -0.98
N TRP A 4 -1.74 0.90 0.05
CA TRP A 4 -3.08 1.44 -0.08
C TRP A 4 -3.05 2.93 0.29
N PRO A 5 -2.86 3.84 -0.69
CA PRO A 5 -2.75 5.26 -0.40
C PRO A 5 -4.11 5.92 -0.08
N GLY A 6 -5.20 5.16 -0.10
CA GLY A 6 -6.57 5.64 0.08
C GLY A 6 -7.29 5.95 -1.24
N GLN A 7 -8.59 6.22 -1.14
CA GLN A 7 -9.46 6.49 -2.28
C GLN A 7 -9.82 7.98 -2.35
N LYS A 8 -9.80 8.55 -3.56
CA LYS A 8 -10.29 9.91 -3.82
C LYS A 8 -10.94 9.97 -5.20
N GLY A 9 -11.78 10.99 -5.42
CA GLY A 9 -12.46 11.21 -6.70
C GLY A 9 -13.36 10.02 -7.08
N PRO A 10 -13.49 9.70 -8.37
CA PRO A 10 -14.35 8.61 -8.86
C PRO A 10 -14.00 7.24 -8.26
N GLY A 11 -12.73 7.00 -7.90
CA GLY A 11 -12.29 5.74 -7.29
C GLY A 11 -12.97 5.43 -5.96
N LYS A 12 -13.35 6.45 -5.16
CA LYS A 12 -14.07 6.23 -3.90
C LYS A 12 -15.46 5.62 -4.14
N ALA A 13 -16.20 6.14 -5.12
CA ALA A 13 -17.52 5.64 -5.46
C ALA A 13 -17.44 4.22 -6.05
N ALA A 14 -16.47 3.97 -6.93
CA ALA A 14 -16.25 2.66 -7.51
C ALA A 14 -15.93 1.59 -6.46
N VAL A 15 -15.03 1.88 -5.51
CA VAL A 15 -14.71 0.93 -4.44
C VAL A 15 -15.90 0.75 -3.49
N ALA A 16 -16.61 1.81 -3.10
CA ALA A 16 -17.79 1.68 -2.26
C ALA A 16 -18.85 0.76 -2.91
N TYR A 17 -19.09 0.92 -4.21
CA TYR A 17 -19.99 0.04 -4.95
C TYR A 17 -19.48 -1.40 -4.96
N PHE A 18 -18.21 -1.62 -5.30
CA PHE A 18 -17.61 -2.95 -5.35
C PHE A 18 -17.71 -3.67 -4.01
N MET A 19 -17.34 -3.00 -2.91
CA MET A 19 -17.36 -3.57 -1.56
C MET A 19 -18.78 -3.94 -1.10
N ALA A 20 -19.80 -3.17 -1.50
CA ALA A 20 -21.19 -3.46 -1.16
C ALA A 20 -21.79 -4.59 -2.02
N ASN A 21 -21.46 -4.60 -3.32
CA ASN A 21 -22.21 -5.38 -4.30
C ASN A 21 -21.49 -6.63 -4.79
N ASN A 22 -20.15 -6.64 -4.87
CA ASN A 22 -19.38 -7.71 -5.52
C ASN A 22 -18.39 -8.40 -4.58
N TYR A 23 -17.77 -7.69 -3.65
CA TYR A 23 -16.72 -8.24 -2.78
C TYR A 23 -17.15 -9.54 -2.09
N HIS A 24 -16.30 -10.58 -2.19
CA HIS A 24 -16.54 -11.93 -1.66
C HIS A 24 -17.83 -12.61 -2.19
N LYS A 25 -18.23 -12.33 -3.44
CA LYS A 25 -19.40 -12.96 -4.09
C LYS A 25 -19.01 -13.53 -5.46
N PRO A 26 -19.84 -14.41 -6.07
CA PRO A 26 -19.57 -14.94 -7.40
C PRO A 26 -19.44 -13.88 -8.51
N SER A 27 -20.05 -12.70 -8.34
CA SER A 27 -19.90 -11.59 -9.28
C SER A 27 -18.53 -10.91 -9.22
N ASP A 28 -17.68 -11.26 -8.25
CA ASP A 28 -16.27 -10.84 -8.22
C ASP A 28 -15.41 -11.68 -9.18
N ASP A 29 -15.72 -11.58 -10.47
CA ASP A 29 -15.05 -12.31 -11.53
C ASP A 29 -14.49 -11.39 -12.62
N LEU A 30 -13.92 -11.99 -13.67
CA LEU A 30 -13.26 -11.29 -14.77
C LEU A 30 -14.22 -10.64 -15.78
N THR A 31 -15.54 -10.85 -15.65
CA THR A 31 -16.55 -10.22 -16.51
C THR A 31 -16.88 -8.79 -16.09
N GLN A 32 -16.43 -8.36 -14.90
CA GLN A 32 -16.52 -6.99 -14.44
C GLN A 32 -15.82 -6.01 -15.40
N PRO A 33 -16.22 -4.72 -15.43
CA PRO A 33 -15.61 -3.70 -16.27
C PRO A 33 -14.23 -3.25 -15.75
N ILE A 34 -13.27 -4.18 -15.72
CA ILE A 34 -11.92 -3.97 -15.20
C ILE A 34 -11.15 -3.05 -16.15
N LEU A 35 -10.59 -1.96 -15.60
CA LEU A 35 -9.69 -1.06 -16.31
C LEU A 35 -8.27 -1.64 -16.32
N TRP A 36 -7.99 -2.55 -17.25
CA TRP A 36 -6.73 -3.31 -17.31
C TRP A 36 -5.49 -2.42 -17.49
N ASP A 37 -5.61 -1.33 -18.23
CA ASP A 37 -4.56 -0.32 -18.42
C ASP A 37 -4.18 0.36 -17.10
N GLN A 38 -5.16 0.61 -16.22
CA GLN A 38 -4.92 1.12 -14.88
C GLN A 38 -4.32 0.06 -13.96
N GLY A 39 -4.64 -1.23 -14.18
CA GLY A 39 -4.00 -2.36 -13.50
C GLY A 39 -2.48 -2.39 -13.72
N VAL A 40 -2.01 -2.12 -14.94
CA VAL A 40 -0.57 -2.02 -15.24
C VAL A 40 0.08 -0.91 -14.43
N ARG A 41 -0.55 0.28 -14.35
CA ARG A 41 -0.04 1.41 -13.56
C ARG A 41 0.01 1.09 -12.06
N PHE A 42 -1.01 0.40 -11.55
CA PHE A 42 -1.07 -0.04 -10.15
C PHE A 42 0.08 -1.02 -9.81
N VAL A 43 0.33 -1.99 -10.69
CA VAL A 43 1.42 -2.97 -10.52
C VAL A 43 2.79 -2.30 -10.62
N ASP A 44 3.02 -1.46 -11.64
CA ASP A 44 4.30 -0.76 -11.84
C ASP A 44 4.67 0.12 -10.63
N ALA A 45 3.71 0.85 -10.07
CA ALA A 45 3.94 1.67 -8.88
C ALA A 45 4.36 0.83 -7.66
N ASN A 46 3.65 -0.26 -7.37
CA ASN A 46 3.98 -1.14 -6.25
C ASN A 46 5.32 -1.87 -6.46
N TYR A 47 5.61 -2.29 -7.71
CA TYR A 47 6.87 -2.92 -8.07
C TYR A 47 8.06 -1.98 -7.83
N ARG A 48 7.98 -0.73 -8.30
CA ARG A 48 9.06 0.25 -8.13
C ARG A 48 9.34 0.54 -6.66
N ILE A 49 8.29 0.70 -5.83
CA ILE A 49 8.46 0.90 -4.38
C ILE A 49 9.11 -0.32 -3.73
N ALA A 50 8.66 -1.53 -4.08
CA ALA A 50 9.24 -2.75 -3.54
C ALA A 50 10.72 -2.91 -3.93
N ARG A 51 11.06 -2.61 -5.19
CA ARG A 51 12.45 -2.62 -5.69
C ARG A 51 13.30 -1.58 -4.98
N GLU A 52 12.83 -0.35 -4.84
CA GLU A 52 13.56 0.71 -4.14
C GLU A 52 13.89 0.32 -2.69
N ILE A 53 12.94 -0.29 -1.98
CA ILE A 53 13.14 -0.77 -0.61
C ILE A 53 14.12 -1.96 -0.55
N ALA A 54 14.05 -2.87 -1.52
CA ALA A 54 14.84 -4.09 -1.54
C ALA A 54 16.29 -3.87 -2.00
N ASP A 55 16.47 -3.02 -3.01
CA ASP A 55 17.76 -2.76 -3.66
C ASP A 55 18.49 -1.54 -3.03
N GLY A 56 17.84 -0.84 -2.10
CA GLY A 56 18.41 0.32 -1.42
C GLY A 56 19.70 -0.01 -0.66
N ALA A 57 20.72 0.83 -0.81
CA ALA A 57 22.03 0.62 -0.16
C ALA A 57 21.94 0.62 1.37
N GLN A 58 20.95 1.30 1.93
CA GLN A 58 20.66 1.32 3.35
C GLN A 58 19.46 0.42 3.63
N ARG A 59 19.59 -0.43 4.65
CA ARG A 59 18.48 -1.25 5.12
C ARG A 59 17.33 -0.34 5.58
N PRO A 60 16.07 -0.61 5.21
CA PRO A 60 14.93 0.14 5.72
C PRO A 60 14.84 0.03 7.24
N VAL A 61 14.55 1.15 7.89
CA VAL A 61 14.37 1.25 9.35
C VAL A 61 12.97 1.78 9.65
N TRP A 62 12.45 1.43 10.82
CA TRP A 62 11.24 2.04 11.34
C TRP A 62 11.47 3.55 11.60
N ASN A 63 10.42 4.36 11.45
CA ASN A 63 10.49 5.78 11.79
C ASN A 63 10.79 5.97 13.29
N SER A 64 11.37 7.12 13.65
CA SER A 64 11.54 7.51 15.05
C SER A 64 10.17 7.53 15.75
N GLY A 65 10.11 6.95 16.96
CA GLY A 65 8.88 6.83 17.75
C GLY A 65 7.92 5.73 17.28
N ASP A 66 8.24 4.99 16.22
CA ASP A 66 7.43 3.84 15.81
C ASP A 66 7.44 2.73 16.88
N TYR A 67 6.27 2.11 17.10
CA TYR A 67 6.09 1.06 18.09
C TYR A 67 7.00 -0.14 17.83
N PHE A 68 7.06 -0.63 16.59
CA PHE A 68 7.87 -1.78 16.23
C PHE A 68 9.36 -1.44 16.23
N GLY A 69 9.70 -0.20 15.82
CA GLY A 69 11.03 0.35 15.99
C GLY A 69 11.52 0.27 17.44
N THR A 70 10.67 0.65 18.38
CA THR A 70 11.00 0.64 19.81
C THR A 70 10.98 -0.77 20.41
N LEU A 71 9.92 -1.54 20.16
CA LEU A 71 9.72 -2.90 20.70
C LEU A 71 10.90 -3.82 20.36
N TYR A 72 11.38 -3.77 19.12
CA TYR A 72 12.48 -4.61 18.66
C TYR A 72 13.85 -3.92 18.77
N LYS A 73 13.95 -2.78 19.46
CA LYS A 73 15.20 -2.03 19.68
C LYS A 73 15.94 -1.71 18.38
N GLY A 74 15.18 -1.31 17.36
CA GLY A 74 15.69 -0.93 16.06
C GLY A 74 16.52 0.36 16.08
N PRO A 75 17.25 0.68 14.99
CA PRO A 75 18.21 1.80 14.97
C PRO A 75 17.64 3.17 15.34
N MET A 76 16.33 3.37 15.17
CA MET A 76 15.65 4.65 15.45
C MET A 76 14.98 4.71 16.83
N ALA A 77 15.07 3.67 17.67
CA ALA A 77 14.35 3.56 18.95
C ALA A 77 14.73 4.65 19.97
N GLY A 78 15.93 5.24 19.87
CA GLY A 78 16.40 6.33 20.73
C GLY A 78 16.43 7.70 20.06
N ALA A 79 16.03 7.81 18.79
CA ALA A 79 15.99 9.08 18.08
C ALA A 79 14.79 9.89 18.58
N ALA A 80 15.00 11.14 18.97
CA ALA A 80 13.90 12.04 19.32
C ALA A 80 12.96 12.22 18.13
N VAL A 81 11.64 12.16 18.38
CA VAL A 81 10.65 12.50 17.36
C VAL A 81 10.81 13.99 17.06
N GLY A 82 11.24 14.33 15.83
CA GLY A 82 11.32 15.71 15.39
C GLY A 82 9.97 16.40 15.57
N LYS A 83 9.96 17.56 16.21
CA LYS A 83 8.75 18.38 16.40
C LYS A 83 8.24 18.92 15.08
#